data_AF-A0A538LQM7-F1
#
_entry.id   AF-A0A538LQM7-F1
#
_cell.length_a   1.000
_cell.length_b   1.000
_cell.length_c   1.000
_cell.angle_alpha   90.00
_cell.angle_beta   90.00
_cell.angle_gamma   90.00
#
_symmetry.space_group_name_H-M   'P 1'
#
loop_
_entity.id
_entity.type
_entity.pdbx_description
1 polymer ?
#
loop_
_entity_poly.entity_id
_entity_poly.type
_entity_poly.pdbx_seq_one_letter_code
_entity_poly.pdbx_strand_id
1 'polypeptide(L)' 'MARIIVIADISRRPSIDAPVLMDEEVKPDQLADEHASRQIIERVAWAVLDAQEVTNAWSR' A
#
# COMPACT_ATOMS: atom_id res chain seq x y z
N MET A 1 8.94 14.90 -5.50
CA MET A 1 8.02 14.48 -4.42
C MET A 1 8.07 12.97 -4.34
N ALA A 2 8.19 12.41 -3.14
CA ALA A 2 8.23 10.97 -2.94
C ALA A 2 6.80 10.46 -2.68
N ARG A 3 6.46 9.28 -3.20
CA ARG A 3 5.15 8.65 -2.97
C ARG A 3 5.35 7.17 -2.66
N ILE A 4 4.48 6.63 -1.82
CA ILE A 4 4.35 5.20 -1.60
C ILE A 4 2.99 4.79 -2.17
N ILE A 5 3.04 3.85 -3.12
CA ILE A 5 1.85 3.30 -3.73
C ILE A 5 1.85 1.79 -3.44
N VAL A 6 0.76 1.31 -2.85
CA VAL A 6 0.52 -0.13 -2.65
C VAL A 6 -0.60 -0.55 -3.59
N ILE A 7 -0.30 -1.55 -4.42
CA ILE A 7 -1.20 -2.09 -5.43
C ILE A 7 -1.31 -3.59 -5.18
N ALA A 8 -2.53 -4.14 -5.17
CA ALA A 8 -2.69 -5.57 -5.02
C ALA A 8 -2.19 -6.31 -6.26
N ASP A 9 -1.36 -7.32 -6.08
CA ASP A 9 -0.93 -8.16 -7.20
C ASP A 9 -2.06 -9.12 -7.60
N ILE A 10 -2.76 -8.77 -8.68
CA ILE A 10 -3.85 -9.54 -9.26
C ILE A 10 -3.49 -10.14 -10.62
N SER A 11 -2.20 -10.46 -10.85
CA SER A 11 -1.59 -10.97 -12.11
C SER A 11 -2.38 -12.02 -12.92
N ARG A 12 -3.44 -12.62 -12.36
CA ARG A 12 -4.34 -13.56 -13.03
C ARG A 12 -5.46 -12.93 -13.87
N ARG A 13 -5.71 -11.61 -13.82
CA ARG A 13 -6.72 -10.95 -14.67
C ARG A 13 -6.17 -9.72 -15.40
N PRO A 14 -5.60 -9.88 -16.61
CA PRO A 14 -5.05 -8.77 -17.40
C PRO A 14 -6.09 -7.76 -17.91
N SER A 15 -7.39 -7.94 -17.62
CA SER A 15 -8.48 -7.06 -18.06
C SER A 15 -9.00 -6.12 -16.95
N ILE A 16 -8.42 -6.15 -15.75
CA ILE A 16 -8.88 -5.33 -14.61
C ILE A 16 -7.67 -4.57 -14.07
N ASP A 17 -7.81 -3.26 -13.93
CA ASP A 17 -6.82 -2.43 -13.26
C ASP A 17 -6.65 -2.92 -11.81
N ALA A 18 -5.42 -3.20 -11.42
CA ALA A 18 -5.11 -3.66 -10.08
C ALA A 18 -5.52 -2.60 -9.04
N PRO A 19 -6.24 -2.98 -7.97
CA PRO A 19 -6.75 -2.01 -7.01
C PRO A 19 -5.58 -1.35 -6.28
N VAL A 20 -5.58 -0.01 -6.29
CA VAL A 20 -4.67 0.82 -5.50
C VAL A 20 -5.22 0.87 -4.08
N LEU A 21 -4.47 0.32 -3.13
CA LEU A 21 -4.87 0.25 -1.72
C LEU A 21 -4.25 1.37 -0.89
N MET A 22 -3.15 1.95 -1.38
CA MET A 22 -2.53 3.13 -0.80
C MET A 22 -1.90 3.95 -1.91
N ASP A 23 -2.09 5.26 -1.85
CA ASP A 23 -1.36 6.25 -2.64
C ASP A 23 -1.12 7.47 -1.76
N GLU A 24 0.02 7.47 -1.06
CA GLU A 24 0.38 8.51 -0.10
C GLU A 24 1.65 9.24 -0.54
N GLU A 25 1.60 10.57 -0.47
CA GLU A 25 2.79 11.41 -0.64
C GLU A 25 3.59 11.45 0.65
N VAL A 26 4.88 11.12 0.56
CA VAL A 26 5.81 11.13 1.69
C VAL A 26 6.47 12.50 1.81
N LYS A 27 6.18 13.18 2.91
CA LYS A 27 6.80 14.46 3.29
C LYS A 27 7.97 14.22 4.24
N PRO A 28 9.06 15.02 4.17
CA PRO A 28 10.18 14.91 5.09
C PRO A 28 9.78 14.94 6.57
N ASP A 29 8.76 15.72 6.92
CA ASP A 29 8.22 15.83 8.29
C ASP A 29 7.71 14.50 8.84
N GLN A 30 7.21 13.61 7.97
CA GLN A 30 6.74 12.29 8.37
C GLN A 30 7.88 11.30 8.63
N LEU A 31 9.12 11.68 8.33
CA LEU A 31 10.33 10.89 8.59
C LEU A 31 11.26 11.58 9.62
N ALA A 32 10.84 12.72 10.15
CA ALA A 32 11.67 13.57 11.01
C ALA A 32 11.94 12.95 12.38
N ASP A 33 11.05 12.10 12.87
CA ASP A 33 11.19 11.41 14.15
C ASP A 33 10.57 10.00 14.13
N GLU A 34 10.84 9.24 15.21
CA GLU A 34 10.39 7.86 15.35
C GLU A 34 8.85 7.73 15.35
N HIS A 35 8.14 8.66 16.01
CA HIS A 35 6.70 8.61 16.07
C HIS A 35 6.08 8.88 14.70
N ALA A 36 6.56 9.92 14.01
CA ALA A 36 6.11 10.28 12.68
C ALA A 36 6.37 9.15 11.66
N SER A 37 7.57 8.57 11.67
CA SER A 37 7.95 7.48 10.77
C SER A 37 7.15 6.20 11.06
N ARG A 38 6.88 5.90 12.34
CA ARG A 38 6.02 4.78 12.73
C ARG A 38 4.62 4.88 12.12
N GLN A 39 4.03 6.07 12.06
CA GLN A 39 2.71 6.23 11.47
C GLN A 39 2.67 5.87 9.97
N ILE A 40 3.71 6.21 9.20
CA ILE A 40 3.83 5.76 7.80
C ILE A 40 3.95 4.24 7.75
N ILE A 41 4.83 3.66 8.57
CA ILE A 41 5.07 2.21 8.58
C ILE A 41 3.77 1.46 8.90
N GLU A 42 3.00 1.94 9.87
CA GLU A 42 1.71 1.37 10.21
C GLU A 42 0.77 1.39 9.00
N ARG A 43 0.57 2.55 8.35
CA ARG A 43 -0.30 2.64 7.16
C ARG A 43 0.14 1.71 6.02
N VAL A 44 1.44 1.61 5.77
CA VAL A 44 2.00 0.67 4.79
C VAL A 44 1.70 -0.78 5.19
N ALA A 45 1.86 -1.13 6.47
CA ALA A 45 1.57 -2.48 6.96
C ALA A 45 0.09 -2.86 6.74
N TRP A 46 -0.85 -1.94 7.05
CA TRP A 46 -2.28 -2.15 6.77
C TRP A 46 -2.53 -2.36 5.27
N ALA A 47 -2.01 -1.48 4.42
CA ALA A 47 -2.20 -1.58 2.97
C ALA A 47 -1.63 -2.87 2.37
N VAL A 48 -0.52 -3.39 2.92
CA VAL A 48 0.08 -4.67 2.50
C VAL A 48 -0.78 -5.86 2.94
N LEU A 49 -1.33 -5.82 4.15
CA LEU A 49 -2.25 -6.87 4.61
C LEU A 49 -3.53 -6.88 3.76
N ASP A 50 -4.09 -5.71 3.47
CA ASP A 50 -5.24 -5.58 2.57
C ASP A 50 -4.91 -6.09 1.17
N ALA A 51 -3.70 -5.84 0.65
CA ALA A 51 -3.25 -6.37 -0.64
C ALA A 51 -3.24 -7.90 -0.65
N GLN A 52 -2.78 -8.51 0.43
CA GLN A 52 -2.76 -9.95 0.57
C GLN A 52 -4.18 -10.55 0.63
N GLU A 53 -5.10 -9.90 1.33
CA GLU A 53 -6.50 -10.31 1.38
C GLU A 53 -7.16 -10.21 0.00
N VAL A 54 -6.94 -9.10 -0.71
CA VAL A 54 -7.41 -8.92 -2.08
C VAL A 54 -6.84 -10.00 -3.00
N THR A 55 -5.53 -10.22 -3.04
CA THR A 55 -4.94 -11.26 -3.88
C THR A 55 -5.51 -12.65 -3.58
N ASN A 56 -5.79 -12.96 -2.31
CA ASN A 56 -6.41 -14.22 -1.91
C ASN A 56 -7.87 -14.34 -2.34
N ALA A 57 -8.66 -13.28 -2.19
CA ALA A 57 -10.05 -13.25 -2.62
C ALA A 57 -10.20 -13.43 -4.14
N TRP A 58 -9.23 -12.92 -4.90
CA TRP A 58 -9.23 -12.96 -6.37
C TRP A 58 -8.55 -14.20 -6.96
N SER A 59 -7.87 -15.00 -6.13
CA SER A 59 -7.27 -16.28 -6.53
C SER A 59 -8.21 -17.49 -6.33
N ARG A 60 -9.34 -17.30 -5.66
CA ARG A 60 -10.43 -18.28 -5.52
C ARG A 60 -11.39 -18.21 -6.71
#